data_AF-A0A929K5S5-F1
#
_entry.id   AF-A0A929K5S5-F1
#
_cell.length_a   1.000
_cell.length_b   1.000
_cell.length_c   1.000
_cell.angle_alpha   90.00
_cell.angle_beta   90.00
_cell.angle_gamma   90.00
#
_symmetry.space_group_name_H-M   'P 1'
#
loop_
_entity.id
_entity.type
_entity.pdbx_description
1 polymer ?
#
loop_
_entity_poly.entity_id
_entity_poly.type
_entity_poly.pdbx_seq_one_letter_code
_entity_poly.pdbx_strand_id
1 'polypeptide(L)'
;IKHLCDIFDEAKEVLRDDGTCWVNIGDTYASGPKGNKAKSGLQSENYGIGKDIPMKKNINWKNQNIPKKSLCMIPQRFAIEMINRGWILRNTIIWHKPNCMPESAKDRFTVDFEYIYFFAKSNKTIFWTNEKTLRCVGIRPPGTKGIEGEDWEYRTCPKCQGSGTIPEEVSE
;
A
#
# COMPACT_ATOMS: atom_id res chain seq x y z
N ILE A 1 -8.52 11.29 2.10
CA ILE A 1 -7.37 10.78 1.33
C ILE A 1 -6.44 11.89 0.86
N LYS A 2 -6.94 13.05 0.38
CA LYS A 2 -6.12 14.19 -0.07
C LYS A 2 -4.94 14.53 0.84
N HIS A 3 -5.18 14.78 2.13
CA HIS A 3 -4.11 15.10 3.07
C HIS A 3 -3.00 14.05 3.15
N LEU A 4 -3.34 12.76 3.04
CA LEU A 4 -2.36 11.69 2.99
C LEU A 4 -1.52 11.79 1.71
N CYS A 5 -2.17 11.97 0.56
CA CYS A 5 -1.49 12.12 -0.72
C CYS A 5 -0.62 13.40 -0.77
N ASP A 6 -1.01 14.49 -0.11
CA ASP A 6 -0.19 15.71 -0.02
C ASP A 6 1.16 15.41 0.65
N ILE A 7 1.19 14.57 1.69
CA ILE A 7 2.44 14.12 2.34
C ILE A 7 3.29 13.29 1.37
N PHE A 8 2.66 12.45 0.55
CA PHE A 8 3.39 11.67 -0.44
C PHE A 8 3.94 12.53 -1.58
N ASP A 9 3.28 13.63 -1.94
CA ASP A 9 3.84 14.55 -2.94
C ASP A 9 5.15 15.17 -2.46
N GLU A 10 5.24 15.55 -1.18
CA GLU A 10 6.52 16.00 -0.58
C GLU A 10 7.59 14.90 -0.64
N ALA A 11 7.20 13.64 -0.40
CA ALA A 11 8.11 12.51 -0.57
C ALA A 11 8.56 12.32 -2.03
N LYS A 12 7.68 12.59 -3.00
CA LYS A 12 7.99 12.51 -4.44
C LYS A 12 9.08 13.49 -4.83
N GLU A 13 9.06 14.70 -4.28
CA GLU A 13 10.02 15.76 -4.60
C GLU A 13 11.44 15.39 -4.17
N VAL A 14 11.60 14.81 -2.98
CA VAL A 14 12.92 14.40 -2.45
C VAL A 14 13.45 13.10 -3.05
N LEU A 15 12.57 12.27 -3.65
CA LEU A 15 12.99 11.02 -4.29
C LEU A 15 13.87 11.30 -5.52
N ARG A 16 14.93 10.52 -5.70
CA ARG A 16 15.70 10.49 -6.95
C ARG A 16 14.79 10.10 -8.12
N ASP A 17 15.14 10.47 -9.35
CA ASP A 17 14.30 10.25 -10.53
C ASP A 17 13.95 8.77 -10.78
N ASP A 18 14.82 7.85 -10.41
CA ASP A 18 14.63 6.40 -10.48
C ASP A 18 14.13 5.79 -9.15
N GLY A 19 13.76 6.65 -8.19
CA GLY A 19 13.32 6.27 -6.86
C GLY A 19 11.96 5.57 -6.88
N THR A 20 11.78 4.72 -5.87
CA THR A 20 10.55 3.95 -5.65
C THR A 20 9.98 4.20 -4.27
N CYS A 21 8.65 4.14 -4.16
CA CYS A 21 7.93 4.31 -2.91
C CYS A 21 7.05 3.10 -2.68
N TRP A 22 7.21 2.48 -1.51
CA TRP A 22 6.47 1.28 -1.11
C TRP A 22 5.55 1.65 0.05
N VAL A 23 4.26 1.44 -0.13
CA VAL A 23 3.24 1.87 0.83
C VAL A 23 2.44 0.66 1.28
N ASN A 24 2.59 0.32 2.57
CA ASN A 24 1.70 -0.62 3.23
C ASN A 24 0.46 0.12 3.74
N ILE A 25 -0.73 -0.30 3.32
CA ILE A 25 -1.99 0.33 3.71
C ILE A 25 -3.12 -0.69 3.87
N GLY A 26 -3.76 -0.65 5.04
CA GLY A 26 -4.98 -1.41 5.33
C GLY A 26 -6.24 -0.63 5.01
N ASP A 27 -7.34 -1.34 4.81
CA ASP A 27 -8.67 -0.72 4.72
C ASP A 27 -9.37 -0.74 6.09
N THR A 28 -10.44 0.00 6.19
CA THR A 28 -11.31 0.07 7.38
C THR A 28 -12.74 -0.18 6.95
N TYR A 29 -13.58 -0.64 7.88
CA TYR A 29 -15.01 -0.77 7.66
C TYR A 29 -15.74 0.49 8.11
N ALA A 30 -16.71 0.92 7.29
CA ALA A 30 -17.61 2.00 7.61
C ALA A 30 -18.42 1.63 8.85
N SER A 31 -18.14 2.30 9.96
CA SER A 31 -18.93 2.16 11.17
C SER A 31 -19.87 3.35 11.28
N GLY A 32 -21.11 3.08 11.71
CA GLY A 32 -22.00 4.17 12.11
C GLY A 32 -21.38 4.95 13.28
N PRO A 33 -21.81 6.19 13.53
CA PRO A 33 -21.33 6.96 14.67
C PRO A 33 -21.46 6.10 15.94
N LYS A 34 -20.32 5.65 16.47
CA LYS A 34 -20.28 5.10 17.82
C LYS A 34 -20.68 6.26 18.71
N GLY A 35 -21.90 6.21 19.25
CA GLY A 35 -22.25 7.08 20.36
C GLY A 35 -21.19 6.84 21.42
N ASN A 36 -20.44 7.89 21.77
CA ASN A 36 -19.72 7.94 23.03
C ASN A 36 -20.77 7.95 24.14
N LYS A 37 -21.47 6.83 24.34
CA LYS A 37 -21.97 6.53 25.67
C LYS A 37 -20.72 6.13 26.42
N ALA A 38 -20.10 7.12 27.06
CA ALA A 38 -19.35 6.85 28.27
C ALA A 38 -20.30 5.99 29.13
N LYS A 39 -20.13 4.67 29.09
CA LYS A 39 -20.68 3.83 30.14
C LYS A 39 -19.85 4.22 31.34
N SER A 40 -20.42 5.07 32.18
CA SER A 40 -19.97 5.37 33.53
C SER A 40 -19.87 4.04 34.29
N GLY A 41 -18.75 3.36 34.14
CA GLY A 41 -18.42 2.10 34.81
C GLY A 41 -17.25 2.22 35.78
N LEU A 42 -16.58 3.37 35.82
CA LEU A 42 -15.71 3.77 36.91
C LEU A 42 -16.05 5.21 37.29
N GLN A 43 -16.40 5.38 38.56
CA GLN A 43 -16.73 6.63 39.22
C GLN A 43 -15.68 7.71 38.92
N SER A 44 -16.09 8.75 38.19
CA SER A 44 -15.32 9.99 38.05
C SER A 44 -15.70 10.99 39.13
N GLU A 45 -15.83 10.56 40.38
CA GLU A 45 -16.27 11.45 41.47
C GLU A 45 -15.10 12.09 42.23
N ASN A 46 -13.86 11.59 42.11
CA ASN A 46 -12.75 12.02 42.98
C ASN A 46 -11.46 12.51 42.31
N TYR A 47 -11.43 12.72 40.99
CA TYR A 47 -10.30 13.39 40.34
C TYR A 47 -10.81 14.61 39.59
N GLY A 48 -10.52 15.80 40.12
CA GLY A 48 -10.85 17.12 39.57
C GLY A 48 -10.13 17.42 38.24
N ILE A 49 -10.25 16.54 37.26
CA ILE A 49 -9.85 16.78 35.88
C ILE A 49 -11.10 17.29 35.16
N GLY A 50 -11.07 18.59 34.86
CA GLY A 50 -12.16 19.37 34.28
C GLY A 50 -12.81 18.71 33.06
N LYS A 51 -14.12 18.94 32.97
CA LYS A 51 -15.09 18.43 31.98
C LYS A 51 -14.86 18.89 30.53
N ASP A 52 -13.67 19.34 30.16
CA ASP A 52 -13.43 20.00 28.87
C ASP A 52 -12.13 19.52 28.20
N ILE A 53 -11.94 18.21 28.07
CA ILE A 53 -11.08 17.73 26.97
C ILE A 53 -11.99 17.71 25.74
N PRO A 54 -11.84 18.63 24.77
CA PRO A 54 -12.51 18.52 23.49
C PRO A 54 -11.92 17.30 22.79
N MET A 55 -12.52 16.14 23.06
CA MET A 55 -12.23 14.89 22.38
C MET A 55 -12.44 15.18 20.89
N LYS A 56 -11.32 15.29 20.14
CA LYS A 56 -11.29 15.69 18.72
C LYS A 56 -12.50 15.08 18.05
N LYS A 57 -13.45 15.93 17.61
CA LYS A 57 -14.68 15.49 16.94
C LYS A 57 -14.25 14.46 15.91
N ASN A 58 -14.67 13.22 16.13
CA ASN A 58 -14.33 12.08 15.30
C ASN A 58 -14.48 12.49 13.83
N ILE A 59 -13.47 12.14 13.04
CA ILE A 59 -13.40 12.22 11.58
C ILE A 59 -14.82 12.24 11.01
N ASN A 60 -15.19 13.32 10.31
CA ASN A 60 -16.55 13.58 9.86
C ASN A 60 -17.00 12.54 8.82
N TRP A 61 -17.33 11.32 9.27
CA TRP A 61 -17.80 10.20 8.44
C TRP A 61 -19.12 10.53 7.75
N LYS A 62 -19.82 11.57 8.23
CA LYS A 62 -21.12 12.02 7.72
C LYS A 62 -21.12 12.37 6.23
N ASN A 63 -19.95 12.70 5.65
CA ASN A 63 -19.84 13.05 4.23
C ASN A 63 -19.43 11.90 3.32
N GLN A 64 -19.26 10.68 3.83
CA GLN A 64 -19.01 9.51 3.00
C GLN A 64 -20.31 8.71 2.90
N ASN A 65 -20.94 8.73 1.72
CA ASN A 65 -22.16 7.96 1.41
C ASN A 65 -21.83 6.46 1.26
N ILE A 66 -21.09 5.91 2.23
CA ILE A 66 -20.63 4.52 2.25
C ILE A 66 -21.58 3.75 3.18
N PRO A 67 -22.22 2.67 2.68
CA PRO A 67 -23.10 1.85 3.50
C PRO A 67 -22.40 1.34 4.75
N LYS A 68 -23.16 1.26 5.87
CA LYS A 68 -22.66 0.70 7.13
C LYS A 68 -22.14 -0.72 6.90
N LYS A 69 -21.04 -1.07 7.57
CA LYS A 69 -20.32 -2.35 7.46
C LYS A 69 -19.71 -2.63 6.08
N SER A 70 -19.68 -1.66 5.18
CA SER A 70 -18.94 -1.77 3.91
C SER A 70 -17.48 -1.35 4.11
N LEU A 71 -16.58 -1.85 3.27
CA LEU A 71 -15.20 -1.37 3.20
C LEU A 71 -15.16 0.08 2.73
N CYS A 72 -14.22 0.85 3.27
CA CYS A 72 -14.12 2.27 2.98
C CYS A 72 -13.38 2.53 1.66
N MET A 73 -12.77 1.48 1.10
CA MET A 73 -11.98 1.50 -0.11
C MET A 73 -10.78 2.44 0.04
N ILE A 74 -10.21 2.54 1.25
CA ILE A 74 -9.09 3.46 1.54
C ILE A 74 -7.88 3.15 0.64
N PRO A 75 -7.40 1.89 0.53
CA PRO A 75 -6.27 1.55 -0.34
C PRO A 75 -6.52 1.91 -1.80
N GLN A 76 -7.72 1.63 -2.32
CA GLN A 76 -8.06 1.87 -3.72
C GLN A 76 -8.21 3.37 -4.01
N ARG A 77 -8.86 4.12 -3.12
CA ARG A 77 -8.95 5.58 -3.22
C ARG A 77 -7.58 6.24 -3.14
N PHE A 78 -6.69 5.72 -2.29
CA PHE A 78 -5.31 6.17 -2.21
C PHE A 78 -4.57 5.92 -3.53
N ALA A 79 -4.63 4.70 -4.05
CA ALA A 79 -3.98 4.33 -5.30
C ALA A 79 -4.43 5.18 -6.49
N ILE A 80 -5.76 5.38 -6.64
CA ILE A 80 -6.32 6.22 -7.70
C ILE A 80 -5.83 7.67 -7.58
N GLU A 81 -5.86 8.24 -6.37
CA GLU A 81 -5.42 9.62 -6.15
C GLU A 81 -3.92 9.81 -6.41
N MET A 82 -3.09 8.84 -5.99
CA MET A 82 -1.66 8.84 -6.28
C MET A 82 -1.39 8.81 -7.80
N ILE A 83 -2.12 7.98 -8.55
CA ILE A 83 -2.03 7.92 -10.02
C ILE A 83 -2.43 9.27 -10.64
N ASN A 84 -3.53 9.88 -10.17
CA ASN A 84 -3.97 11.20 -10.65
C ASN A 84 -2.92 12.29 -10.40
N ARG A 85 -2.09 12.14 -9.36
CA ARG A 85 -0.94 13.02 -9.04
C ARG A 85 0.35 12.63 -9.78
N GLY A 86 0.24 11.76 -10.78
CA GLY A 86 1.33 11.36 -11.66
C GLY A 86 2.33 10.40 -11.01
N TRP A 87 1.96 9.68 -9.95
CA TRP A 87 2.71 8.52 -9.53
C TRP A 87 2.44 7.34 -10.46
N ILE A 88 3.45 6.50 -10.71
CA ILE A 88 3.28 5.28 -11.51
C ILE A 88 3.10 4.11 -10.56
N LEU A 89 1.89 3.55 -10.48
CA LEU A 89 1.64 2.31 -9.75
C LEU A 89 2.09 1.12 -10.59
N ARG A 90 3.15 0.43 -10.16
CA ARG A 90 3.72 -0.72 -10.87
C ARG A 90 3.04 -2.02 -10.47
N ASN A 91 2.86 -2.24 -9.17
CA ASN A 91 2.26 -3.46 -8.65
C ASN A 91 1.40 -3.18 -7.43
N THR A 92 0.34 -3.96 -7.30
CA THR A 92 -0.37 -4.18 -6.04
C THR A 92 0.03 -5.54 -5.52
N ILE A 93 0.67 -5.58 -4.36
CA ILE A 93 1.16 -6.80 -3.72
C ILE A 93 0.26 -7.11 -2.53
N ILE A 94 -0.12 -8.38 -2.38
CA ILE A 94 -0.90 -8.86 -1.26
C ILE A 94 0.06 -9.48 -0.24
N TRP A 95 0.24 -8.81 0.89
CA TRP A 95 1.02 -9.36 1.98
C TRP A 95 0.13 -10.23 2.86
N HIS A 96 0.17 -11.54 2.60
CA HIS A 96 -0.56 -12.54 3.39
C HIS A 96 0.17 -12.83 4.71
N LYS A 97 -0.57 -12.77 5.82
CA LYS A 97 -0.11 -13.00 7.19
C LYS A 97 -0.68 -14.34 7.68
N PRO A 98 0.05 -15.45 7.57
CA PRO A 98 -0.49 -16.79 7.83
C PRO A 98 -0.96 -16.99 9.27
N ASN A 99 -0.37 -16.27 10.23
CA ASN A 99 -0.73 -16.31 11.64
C ASN A 99 -1.44 -15.01 12.06
N CYS A 100 -2.50 -14.64 11.35
CA CYS A 100 -3.29 -13.46 11.70
C CYS A 100 -4.16 -13.71 12.95
N MET A 101 -4.35 -12.68 13.77
CA MET A 101 -5.29 -12.76 14.90
C MET A 101 -6.72 -12.82 14.34
N PRO A 102 -7.56 -13.78 14.77
CA PRO A 102 -8.93 -13.87 14.30
C PRO A 102 -9.74 -12.67 14.77
N GLU A 103 -10.63 -12.18 13.91
CA GLU A 103 -11.45 -11.03 14.24
C GLU A 103 -12.76 -11.44 14.91
N SER A 104 -13.21 -10.67 15.91
CA SER A 104 -14.49 -10.88 16.60
C SER A 104 -15.69 -10.35 15.78
N ALA A 105 -15.70 -10.62 14.48
CA ALA A 105 -16.79 -10.29 13.58
C ALA A 105 -17.50 -11.58 13.14
N LYS A 106 -18.83 -11.57 13.15
CA LYS A 106 -19.65 -12.75 12.79
C LYS A 106 -20.14 -12.74 11.34
N ASP A 107 -20.05 -11.59 10.68
CA ASP A 107 -20.68 -11.32 9.38
C ASP A 107 -19.67 -11.11 8.24
N ARG A 108 -18.40 -11.44 8.48
CA ARG A 108 -17.31 -11.32 7.51
C ARG A 108 -16.11 -12.18 7.91
N PHE A 109 -15.22 -12.39 6.96
CA PHE A 109 -13.97 -13.08 7.18
C PHE A 109 -12.95 -12.21 7.92
N THR A 110 -12.05 -12.86 8.66
CA THR A 110 -10.84 -12.22 9.18
C THR A 110 -10.02 -11.72 8.00
N VAL A 111 -9.55 -10.47 8.08
CA VAL A 111 -8.62 -9.93 7.09
C VAL A 111 -7.21 -10.37 7.46
N ASP A 112 -6.69 -11.35 6.72
CA ASP A 112 -5.38 -11.96 6.92
C ASP A 112 -4.30 -11.37 6.01
N PHE A 113 -4.60 -10.31 5.26
CA PHE A 113 -3.67 -9.69 4.33
C PHE A 113 -3.64 -8.15 4.44
N GLU A 114 -2.58 -7.56 3.90
CA GLU A 114 -2.43 -6.11 3.74
C GLU A 114 -2.04 -5.76 2.30
N TYR A 115 -2.46 -4.59 1.82
CA TYR A 115 -2.05 -4.09 0.51
C TYR A 115 -0.69 -3.42 0.64
N ILE A 116 0.26 -3.87 -0.19
CA ILE A 116 1.51 -3.17 -0.42
C ILE A 116 1.49 -2.63 -1.85
N TYR A 117 1.43 -1.31 -1.97
CA TYR A 117 1.53 -0.64 -3.26
C TYR A 117 2.98 -0.30 -3.57
N PHE A 118 3.39 -0.64 -4.79
CA PHE A 118 4.69 -0.30 -5.33
C PHE A 118 4.56 0.83 -6.35
N PHE A 119 4.95 2.04 -5.95
CA PHE A 119 4.97 3.23 -6.79
C PHE A 119 6.38 3.56 -7.28
N ALA A 120 6.46 4.15 -8.47
CA ALA A 120 7.68 4.68 -9.07
C ALA A 120 7.51 6.15 -9.45
N LYS A 121 8.59 6.94 -9.34
CA LYS A 121 8.61 8.36 -9.75
C LYS A 121 8.70 8.51 -11.28
N SER A 122 9.43 7.64 -11.96
CA SER A 122 9.58 7.67 -13.43
C SER A 122 9.33 6.31 -14.08
N ASN A 123 9.16 6.32 -15.40
CA ASN A 123 8.96 5.10 -16.18
C ASN A 123 10.28 4.33 -16.46
N LYS A 124 11.40 4.73 -15.83
CA LYS A 124 12.69 4.06 -16.02
C LYS A 124 12.65 2.62 -15.49
N THR A 125 13.48 1.76 -16.06
CA THR A 125 13.67 0.39 -15.57
C THR A 125 14.29 0.41 -14.18
N ILE A 126 13.63 -0.26 -13.23
CA ILE A 126 14.07 -0.35 -11.83
C ILE A 126 14.79 -1.69 -11.58
N PHE A 127 14.31 -2.77 -12.21
CA PHE A 127 14.79 -4.12 -11.98
C PHE A 127 15.29 -4.77 -13.27
N TRP A 128 16.39 -5.50 -13.15
CA TRP A 128 17.00 -6.31 -14.20
C TRP A 128 16.95 -7.77 -13.78
N THR A 129 16.61 -8.65 -14.70
CA THR A 129 16.57 -10.09 -14.46
C THR A 129 17.53 -10.79 -15.40
N ASN A 130 18.40 -11.63 -14.85
CA ASN A 130 19.26 -12.50 -15.66
C ASN A 130 18.43 -13.66 -16.19
N GLU A 131 18.54 -13.95 -17.48
CA GLU A 131 17.72 -14.94 -18.16
C GLU A 131 18.02 -16.38 -17.72
N LYS A 132 19.30 -16.72 -17.56
CA LYS A 132 19.73 -18.07 -17.16
C LYS A 132 19.52 -18.36 -15.69
N THR A 133 19.93 -17.43 -14.83
CA THR A 133 19.92 -17.62 -13.36
C THR A 133 18.61 -17.18 -12.71
N LEU A 134 17.76 -16.45 -13.44
CA LEU A 134 16.54 -15.82 -12.95
C LEU A 134 16.76 -14.83 -11.79
N ARG A 135 18.02 -14.46 -11.53
CA ARG A 135 18.39 -13.51 -10.48
C ARG A 135 17.91 -12.10 -10.83
N CYS A 136 17.29 -11.43 -9.88
CA CYS A 136 16.83 -10.05 -10.03
C CYS A 136 17.76 -9.07 -9.28
N VAL A 137 18.17 -7.99 -9.94
CA VAL A 137 19.05 -6.96 -9.38
C VAL A 137 18.47 -5.55 -9.62
N GLY A 138 18.71 -4.64 -8.67
CA GLY A 138 18.26 -3.24 -8.75
C GLY A 138 19.24 -2.28 -9.42
N ILE A 139 20.45 -2.74 -9.74
CA ILE A 139 21.48 -1.96 -10.44
C ILE A 139 21.60 -2.52 -11.85
N ARG A 140 21.72 -1.64 -12.84
CA ARG A 140 21.99 -2.08 -14.21
C ARG A 140 23.32 -2.85 -14.24
N PRO A 141 23.30 -4.12 -14.64
CA PRO A 141 24.51 -4.93 -14.70
C PRO A 141 25.45 -4.43 -15.80
N PRO A 142 26.76 -4.69 -15.68
CA PRO A 142 27.77 -4.16 -16.61
C PRO A 142 27.64 -4.69 -18.05
N GLY A 143 26.78 -5.69 -18.29
CA GLY A 143 26.58 -6.28 -19.61
C GLY A 143 27.86 -6.97 -20.07
N THR A 144 28.22 -6.80 -21.34
CA THR A 144 29.39 -7.44 -22.00
C THR A 144 30.76 -7.15 -21.36
N LYS A 145 30.83 -6.26 -20.37
CA LYS A 145 32.07 -5.96 -19.63
C LYS A 145 32.28 -6.86 -18.39
N GLY A 146 31.34 -7.74 -18.06
CA GLY A 146 31.40 -8.64 -16.89
C GLY A 146 31.82 -10.07 -17.21
N ILE A 147 31.43 -11.04 -16.39
CA ILE A 147 31.65 -12.48 -16.62
C ILE A 147 30.52 -13.06 -17.51
N GLU A 148 30.86 -13.83 -18.55
CA GLU A 148 29.90 -14.48 -19.44
C GLU A 148 28.99 -15.46 -18.67
N GLY A 149 27.68 -15.45 -18.95
CA GLY A 149 26.68 -16.27 -18.25
C GLY A 149 26.21 -15.71 -16.89
N GLU A 150 26.99 -14.83 -16.24
CA GLU A 150 26.58 -14.13 -15.03
C GLU A 150 26.11 -12.71 -15.32
N ASP A 151 26.89 -11.89 -16.03
CA ASP A 151 26.65 -10.46 -16.21
C ASP A 151 26.07 -10.06 -17.58
N TRP A 152 26.19 -10.95 -18.57
CA TRP A 152 25.95 -10.61 -19.98
C TRP A 152 24.48 -10.79 -20.38
N GLU A 153 23.71 -11.56 -19.61
CA GLU A 153 22.37 -12.04 -19.98
C GLU A 153 21.26 -11.42 -19.14
N TYR A 154 21.46 -10.18 -18.71
CA TYR A 154 20.42 -9.45 -18.04
C TYR A 154 19.57 -8.68 -19.03
N ARG A 155 18.26 -8.92 -18.98
CA ARG A 155 17.26 -8.09 -19.65
C ARG A 155 16.51 -7.26 -18.62
N THR A 156 15.82 -6.23 -19.11
CA THR A 156 14.83 -5.53 -18.30
C THR A 156 13.82 -6.55 -17.78
N CYS A 157 13.57 -6.60 -16.46
CA CYS A 157 12.72 -7.63 -15.85
C CYS A 157 11.35 -7.71 -16.58
N PRO A 158 11.04 -8.79 -17.31
CA PRO A 158 9.79 -8.90 -18.08
C PRO A 158 8.55 -8.81 -17.18
N LYS A 159 8.67 -9.39 -15.98
CA LYS A 159 7.62 -9.41 -14.94
C LYS A 159 7.38 -8.04 -14.29
N CYS A 160 8.33 -7.11 -14.39
CA CYS A 160 8.32 -5.83 -13.68
C CYS A 160 7.95 -4.64 -14.59
N GLN A 161 7.80 -4.86 -15.90
CA GLN A 161 7.56 -3.78 -16.88
C GLN A 161 6.07 -3.47 -17.14
N GLY A 162 5.13 -4.13 -16.48
CA GLY A 162 3.69 -3.88 -16.71
C GLY A 162 3.19 -4.34 -18.10
N SER A 163 4.05 -4.90 -18.96
CA SER A 163 3.65 -5.70 -20.11
C SER A 163 3.27 -7.08 -19.61
N GLY A 164 1.98 -7.32 -19.35
CA GLY A 164 1.45 -8.61 -18.88
C GLY A 164 1.56 -9.76 -19.88
N THR A 165 2.69 -9.92 -20.58
CA THR A 165 2.94 -11.02 -21.50
C THR A 165 3.97 -11.94 -20.85
N ILE A 166 3.47 -13.09 -20.37
CA ILE A 166 4.29 -14.28 -20.17
C ILE A 166 4.94 -14.57 -21.54
N PRO A 167 6.26 -14.74 -21.65
CA PRO A 167 6.83 -15.33 -22.85
C PRO A 167 6.22 -16.73 -22.98
N GLU A 168 5.41 -16.94 -24.01
CA GLU A 168 5.05 -18.27 -24.49
C GLU A 168 6.34 -18.96 -24.90
N GLU A 169 7.00 -19.64 -23.97
CA GLU A 169 8.02 -20.66 -24.24
C GLU A 169 8.50 -21.27 -22.91
N VAL A 170 7.67 -22.15 -22.36
CA VAL A 170 8.17 -23.37 -21.70
C VAL A 170 7.20 -24.49 -22.06
N SER A 171 7.27 -24.93 -23.31
CA SER A 171 6.75 -26.22 -23.75
C SER A 171 7.83 -27.27 -23.52
N GLU A 172 7.69 -28.05 -22.45
CA GLU A 172 8.02 -29.48 -22.40
C GLU A 172 6.93 -30.18 -21.58
#